data_AF-A0A9W9GMV5-F1
#
_entry.id   AF-A0A9W9GMV5-F1
#
_cell.length_a   1.000
_cell.length_b   1.000
_cell.length_c   1.000
_cell.angle_alpha   90.00
_cell.angle_beta   90.00
_cell.angle_gamma   90.00
#
_symmetry.space_group_name_H-M   'P 1'
#
loop_
_entity.id
_entity.type
_entity.pdbx_description
1 polymer ?
#
loop_
_entity_poly.entity_id
_entity_poly.type
_entity_poly.pdbx_seq_one_letter_code
_entity_poly.pdbx_strand_id
1 'polypeptide(L)'
;MQDTYYAQNGPQASQGSQLLHSQPPQTTETNKYPPVSGSWSEDDEDRYSRWDPRGWSLKKKILVAIGIVAVILAIILGSVLGVRANRYPNYSKLNYTLKDSYSGSSFFDDFEYFTAADPTHGFVQYIDRAASQWMNLTYATETSAVLKVDTKYNGSEAANGRQSVRITSKKTYADGLFIFDIIHTPYGCGTWPALWLTDPSNWPEHGEIDVVEATNAGTFGSQSTLHTSKGCSMGVKRKETGAVADKDCYYKSNSNAGCGVKGAEGTYGPEFNSKGGGVYAMELRDAGIRVWQWARSKIPSDVTSGSPDPSTWGEAFADFPSTDCDIASHFKNQSIVANIALCGDWAGSKKYYAAQSSCPGNCEAFVRDNATSFATAYWEFGSFKVYQAT
;
A
#
# COMPACT_ATOMS: atom_id res chain seq x y z
N MET A 1 -2.08 53.08 -44.29
CA MET A 1 -1.66 51.67 -44.46
C MET A 1 -2.59 50.83 -43.58
N GLN A 2 -3.84 50.53 -43.95
CA GLN A 2 -4.34 50.03 -45.27
C GLN A 2 -3.58 48.77 -45.68
N ASP A 3 -4.20 47.60 -45.90
CA ASP A 3 -5.63 47.26 -46.13
C ASP A 3 -5.97 45.85 -45.53
N THR A 4 -7.13 45.59 -44.88
CA THR A 4 -8.47 45.17 -45.40
C THR A 4 -8.45 43.87 -46.24
N TYR A 5 -9.29 42.81 -46.05
CA TYR A 5 -10.78 42.74 -45.95
C TYR A 5 -11.34 41.51 -45.17
N TYR A 6 -12.42 41.73 -44.38
CA TYR A 6 -13.71 41.01 -44.18
C TYR A 6 -13.86 39.46 -44.32
N ALA A 7 -14.59 38.67 -43.51
CA ALA A 7 -15.96 38.77 -42.90
C ALA A 7 -17.12 38.65 -43.92
N GLN A 8 -18.32 38.08 -43.70
CA GLN A 8 -19.01 37.47 -42.53
C GLN A 8 -20.26 36.66 -42.99
N ASN A 9 -20.83 35.81 -42.11
CA ASN A 9 -22.25 35.41 -41.89
C ASN A 9 -23.31 35.32 -43.02
N GLY A 10 -24.23 34.32 -42.93
CA GLY A 10 -25.41 34.17 -43.80
C GLY A 10 -26.71 34.83 -43.28
N PRO A 11 -27.88 34.57 -43.91
CA PRO A 11 -29.11 34.37 -43.14
C PRO A 11 -30.10 33.31 -43.70
N GLN A 12 -31.20 33.08 -42.95
CA GLN A 12 -32.32 32.17 -43.26
C GLN A 12 -33.34 32.78 -44.25
N ALA A 13 -34.15 31.94 -44.94
CA ALA A 13 -35.59 31.74 -44.64
C ALA A 13 -36.51 31.41 -45.86
N SER A 14 -37.21 30.25 -45.79
CA SER A 14 -38.59 29.99 -46.29
C SER A 14 -38.87 30.14 -47.81
N GLN A 15 -39.92 29.62 -48.47
CA GLN A 15 -41.18 28.92 -48.14
C GLN A 15 -41.54 28.04 -49.37
N GLY A 16 -42.40 27.02 -49.24
CA GLY A 16 -42.93 26.32 -50.44
C GLY A 16 -43.61 24.97 -50.16
N SER A 17 -44.93 24.97 -50.00
CA SER A 17 -45.74 23.75 -49.79
C SER A 17 -46.24 23.14 -51.11
N GLN A 18 -46.47 21.83 -51.16
CA GLN A 18 -47.79 21.31 -51.55
C GLN A 18 -48.06 19.89 -51.05
N LEU A 19 -49.30 19.67 -50.64
CA LEU A 19 -49.90 18.38 -50.26
C LEU A 19 -50.47 17.69 -51.50
N LEU A 20 -50.63 16.37 -51.46
CA LEU A 20 -51.79 15.70 -52.08
C LEU A 20 -52.03 14.30 -51.48
N HIS A 21 -53.25 14.10 -50.96
CA HIS A 21 -53.83 12.81 -50.61
C HIS A 21 -54.49 12.17 -51.84
N SER A 22 -54.58 10.83 -51.89
CA SER A 22 -55.84 10.05 -51.93
C SER A 22 -55.68 8.64 -52.54
N GLN A 23 -56.42 7.68 -51.96
CA GLN A 23 -56.74 6.33 -52.50
C GLN A 23 -58.14 6.37 -53.16
N PRO A 24 -58.76 5.23 -53.55
CA PRO A 24 -58.33 4.10 -54.40
C PRO A 24 -59.23 4.03 -55.67
N PRO A 25 -59.40 2.86 -56.33
CA PRO A 25 -60.75 2.26 -56.27
C PRO A 25 -60.86 0.71 -56.26
N GLN A 26 -62.08 0.29 -55.94
CA GLN A 26 -62.69 -1.06 -55.97
C GLN A 26 -63.56 -1.21 -57.26
N THR A 27 -64.06 -2.36 -57.75
CA THR A 27 -63.88 -3.83 -57.55
C THR A 27 -64.67 -4.54 -58.67
N THR A 28 -64.32 -5.79 -59.05
CA THR A 28 -65.23 -6.80 -59.69
C THR A 28 -64.47 -8.14 -59.77
N GLU A 29 -64.81 -9.16 -58.98
CA GLU A 29 -65.81 -10.22 -59.27
C GLU A 29 -65.65 -10.87 -60.67
N THR A 30 -65.47 -12.19 -60.77
CA THR A 30 -66.53 -13.17 -60.42
C THR A 30 -66.00 -14.58 -60.10
N ASN A 31 -66.80 -15.33 -59.33
CA ASN A 31 -66.60 -16.73 -58.93
C ASN A 31 -66.61 -17.73 -60.10
N LYS A 32 -65.85 -18.84 -59.95
CA LYS A 32 -66.33 -20.23 -60.19
C LYS A 32 -65.34 -21.31 -59.69
N TYR A 33 -65.80 -22.10 -58.72
CA TYR A 33 -65.31 -23.44 -58.34
C TYR A 33 -66.42 -24.46 -58.69
N PRO A 34 -66.21 -25.81 -58.64
CA PRO A 34 -64.99 -26.61 -58.78
C PRO A 34 -65.17 -27.68 -59.91
N PRO A 35 -64.40 -28.80 -60.00
CA PRO A 35 -64.66 -29.96 -59.13
C PRO A 35 -63.42 -30.74 -58.61
N VAL A 36 -63.38 -30.92 -57.28
CA VAL A 36 -63.22 -32.18 -56.51
C VAL A 36 -62.37 -33.35 -57.05
N SER A 37 -61.53 -33.87 -56.13
CA SER A 37 -60.96 -35.23 -55.98
C SER A 37 -59.58 -35.58 -56.57
N GLY A 38 -58.83 -36.33 -55.74
CA GLY A 38 -57.42 -36.69 -55.91
C GLY A 38 -56.55 -35.88 -54.94
N SER A 39 -55.88 -36.41 -53.91
CA SER A 39 -55.74 -37.72 -53.27
C SER A 39 -54.73 -37.49 -52.14
N TRP A 40 -54.78 -38.23 -51.04
CA TRP A 40 -53.89 -37.97 -49.89
C TRP A 40 -52.42 -38.25 -50.20
N SER A 41 -51.55 -37.32 -49.80
CA SER A 41 -50.18 -37.59 -49.37
C SER A 41 -49.86 -36.68 -48.18
N GLU A 42 -50.17 -37.16 -46.97
CA GLU A 42 -49.51 -36.68 -45.76
C GLU A 42 -48.04 -37.09 -45.86
N ASP A 43 -47.16 -36.15 -46.16
CA ASP A 43 -45.70 -36.22 -45.99
C ASP A 43 -45.11 -34.81 -46.28
N ASP A 44 -45.49 -33.82 -45.46
CA ASP A 44 -44.85 -32.49 -45.41
C ASP A 44 -43.97 -32.39 -44.14
N GLU A 45 -43.51 -33.53 -43.62
CA GLU A 45 -42.47 -33.60 -42.59
C GLU A 45 -41.08 -33.29 -43.20
N ASP A 46 -40.20 -32.72 -42.39
CA ASP A 46 -38.80 -32.36 -42.73
C ASP A 46 -38.54 -31.20 -43.74
N ARG A 47 -39.43 -30.20 -43.84
CA ARG A 47 -39.02 -28.86 -44.37
C ARG A 47 -37.98 -28.13 -43.50
N TYR A 48 -37.72 -28.59 -42.28
CA TYR A 48 -36.79 -27.97 -41.35
C TYR A 48 -35.77 -28.96 -40.79
N SER A 49 -34.51 -28.74 -41.15
CA SER A 49 -33.35 -29.41 -40.54
C SER A 49 -33.42 -29.36 -39.01
N ARG A 50 -32.90 -30.41 -38.35
CA ARG A 50 -32.70 -30.49 -36.89
C ARG A 50 -32.11 -29.21 -36.28
N TRP A 51 -31.32 -28.45 -37.04
CA TRP A 51 -30.63 -27.25 -36.60
C TRP A 51 -31.38 -25.93 -36.91
N ASP A 52 -32.51 -25.97 -37.63
CA ASP A 52 -33.31 -24.79 -37.93
C ASP A 52 -34.22 -24.43 -36.73
N PRO A 53 -34.05 -23.26 -36.08
CA PRO A 53 -34.86 -22.87 -34.94
C PRO A 53 -36.36 -22.75 -35.26
N ARG A 54 -36.75 -22.59 -36.53
CA ARG A 54 -38.16 -22.44 -36.92
C ARG A 54 -38.96 -23.71 -36.60
N GLY A 55 -38.41 -24.88 -36.93
CA GLY A 55 -39.00 -26.20 -36.66
C GLY A 55 -38.93 -26.68 -35.20
N TRP A 56 -38.28 -25.96 -34.29
CA TRP A 56 -38.15 -26.39 -32.90
C TRP A 56 -39.44 -26.21 -32.08
N SER A 57 -39.76 -27.20 -31.25
CA SER A 57 -40.83 -27.10 -30.26
C SER A 57 -40.53 -26.02 -29.21
N LEU A 58 -41.59 -25.45 -28.60
CA LEU A 58 -41.47 -24.38 -27.60
C LEU A 58 -40.55 -24.79 -26.43
N LYS A 59 -40.59 -26.05 -25.99
CA LYS A 59 -39.69 -26.58 -24.94
C LYS A 59 -38.22 -26.54 -25.38
N LYS A 60 -37.89 -26.91 -26.62
CA LYS A 60 -36.51 -26.83 -27.15
C LYS A 60 -36.05 -25.36 -27.24
N LYS A 61 -36.92 -24.46 -27.72
CA LYS A 61 -36.65 -23.01 -27.78
C LYS A 61 -36.35 -22.42 -26.40
N ILE A 62 -37.15 -22.76 -25.39
CA ILE A 62 -36.94 -22.34 -23.99
C ILE A 62 -35.62 -22.89 -23.43
N LEU A 63 -35.33 -24.19 -23.60
CA LEU A 63 -34.09 -24.77 -23.08
C LEU A 63 -32.83 -24.17 -23.71
N VAL A 64 -32.85 -23.91 -25.02
CA VAL A 64 -31.73 -23.24 -25.70
C VAL A 64 -31.61 -21.78 -25.26
N ALA A 65 -32.72 -21.06 -25.08
CA ALA A 65 -32.70 -19.70 -24.55
C ALA A 65 -32.12 -19.65 -23.12
N ILE A 66 -32.50 -20.57 -22.24
CA ILE A 66 -31.92 -20.71 -20.89
C ILE A 66 -30.42 -21.00 -20.97
N GLY A 67 -30.00 -21.91 -21.87
CA GLY A 67 -28.59 -22.22 -22.10
C GLY A 67 -27.79 -21.00 -22.56
N ILE A 68 -28.32 -20.22 -23.51
CA ILE A 68 -27.71 -18.96 -23.99
C ILE A 68 -27.60 -17.94 -22.84
N VAL A 69 -28.66 -17.75 -22.05
CA VAL A 69 -28.64 -16.85 -20.89
C VAL A 69 -27.60 -17.30 -19.85
N ALA A 70 -27.52 -18.59 -19.55
CA ALA A 70 -26.52 -19.12 -18.62
C ALA A 70 -25.07 -18.91 -19.12
N VAL A 71 -24.82 -19.10 -20.43
CA VAL A 71 -23.51 -18.82 -21.05
C VAL A 71 -23.19 -17.32 -21.02
N ILE A 72 -24.14 -16.45 -21.33
CA ILE A 72 -23.95 -14.99 -21.25
C ILE A 72 -23.64 -14.56 -19.80
N LEU A 73 -24.39 -15.07 -18.82
CA LEU A 73 -24.13 -14.79 -17.40
C LEU A 73 -22.75 -15.29 -16.97
N ALA A 74 -22.32 -16.48 -17.41
CA ALA A 74 -20.98 -17.01 -17.12
C ALA A 74 -19.87 -16.14 -17.74
N ILE A 75 -20.04 -15.67 -18.98
CA ILE A 75 -19.09 -14.76 -19.66
C ILE A 75 -19.03 -13.41 -18.92
N ILE A 76 -20.17 -12.83 -18.55
CA ILE A 76 -20.23 -11.57 -17.81
C ILE A 76 -19.56 -11.71 -16.43
N LEU A 77 -19.91 -12.76 -15.67
CA LEU A 77 -19.32 -13.03 -14.36
C LEU A 77 -17.81 -13.25 -14.45
N GLY A 78 -17.34 -14.08 -15.38
CA GLY A 78 -15.91 -14.30 -15.62
C GLY A 78 -15.17 -13.02 -16.00
N SER A 79 -15.77 -12.19 -16.85
CA SER A 79 -15.20 -10.89 -17.26
C SER A 79 -15.15 -9.90 -16.10
N VAL A 80 -16.22 -9.75 -15.32
CA VAL A 80 -16.29 -8.85 -14.17
C VAL A 80 -15.32 -9.27 -13.06
N LEU A 81 -15.23 -10.57 -12.76
CA LEU A 81 -14.27 -11.10 -11.78
C LEU A 81 -12.83 -10.94 -12.27
N GLY A 82 -12.56 -11.23 -13.55
CA GLY A 82 -11.24 -11.05 -14.17
C GLY A 82 -10.76 -9.60 -14.19
N VAL A 83 -11.66 -8.64 -14.46
CA VAL A 83 -11.38 -7.21 -14.39
C VAL A 83 -11.16 -6.75 -12.95
N ARG A 84 -12.01 -7.17 -12.00
CA ARG A 84 -11.84 -6.83 -10.57
C ARG A 84 -10.50 -7.34 -10.02
N ALA A 85 -10.14 -8.58 -10.32
CA ALA A 85 -8.89 -9.20 -9.87
C ALA A 85 -7.63 -8.58 -10.52
N ASN A 86 -7.76 -7.95 -11.69
CA ASN A 86 -6.65 -7.27 -12.37
C ASN A 86 -6.61 -5.75 -12.20
N ARG A 87 -7.59 -5.17 -11.51
CA ARG A 87 -7.62 -3.74 -11.18
C ARG A 87 -6.36 -3.37 -10.41
N TYR A 88 -5.72 -2.30 -10.87
CA TYR A 88 -4.50 -1.75 -10.28
C TYR A 88 -4.51 -0.24 -10.55
N PRO A 89 -4.21 0.61 -9.56
CA PRO A 89 -4.23 2.05 -9.73
C PRO A 89 -3.12 2.51 -10.68
N ASN A 90 -3.38 3.61 -11.41
CA ASN A 90 -2.39 4.18 -12.30
C ASN A 90 -1.39 5.02 -11.50
N TYR A 91 -0.17 4.52 -11.33
CA TYR A 91 0.91 5.32 -10.76
C TYR A 91 1.53 6.24 -11.83
N SER A 92 0.78 7.25 -12.26
CA SER A 92 1.31 8.31 -13.13
C SER A 92 2.52 8.99 -12.49
N LYS A 93 3.45 9.44 -13.33
CA LYS A 93 4.59 10.26 -12.88
C LYS A 93 4.07 11.54 -12.22
N LEU A 94 4.67 11.88 -11.09
CA LEU A 94 4.52 13.17 -10.41
C LEU A 94 5.91 13.82 -10.36
N ASN A 95 5.96 15.15 -10.35
CA ASN A 95 7.17 15.89 -10.06
C ASN A 95 7.23 16.15 -8.55
N TYR A 96 8.41 16.00 -7.95
CA TYR A 96 8.60 16.12 -6.51
C TYR A 96 9.58 17.24 -6.18
N THR A 97 9.22 18.10 -5.23
CA THR A 97 10.09 19.17 -4.69
C THR A 97 10.35 18.97 -3.21
N LEU A 98 11.56 19.29 -2.74
CA LEU A 98 11.93 19.12 -1.33
C LEU A 98 11.12 20.09 -0.46
N LYS A 99 10.42 19.55 0.53
CA LYS A 99 9.59 20.30 1.48
C LYS A 99 10.29 20.44 2.84
N ASP A 100 10.80 19.33 3.37
CA ASP A 100 11.49 19.27 4.67
C ASP A 100 12.75 18.39 4.59
N SER A 101 13.76 18.74 5.40
CA SER A 101 14.98 17.95 5.58
C SER A 101 15.38 17.93 7.04
N TYR A 102 15.56 16.74 7.60
CA TYR A 102 16.07 16.46 8.94
C TYR A 102 17.48 15.90 8.78
N SER A 103 18.50 16.67 9.14
CA SER A 103 19.90 16.37 8.82
C SER A 103 20.85 17.23 9.67
N GLY A 104 22.11 16.80 9.81
CA GLY A 104 23.12 17.58 10.52
C GLY A 104 22.88 17.67 12.03
N SER A 105 23.60 18.59 12.68
CA SER A 105 23.56 18.75 14.15
C SER A 105 22.18 19.12 14.71
N SER A 106 21.27 19.66 13.90
CA SER A 106 19.88 19.99 14.26
C SER A 106 18.85 18.87 13.99
N PHE A 107 19.27 17.65 13.59
CA PHE A 107 18.35 16.56 13.22
C PHE A 107 17.19 16.33 14.21
N PHE A 108 17.47 16.38 15.52
CA PHE A 108 16.49 16.12 16.58
C PHE A 108 15.69 17.35 17.03
N ASP A 109 15.90 18.54 16.47
CA ASP A 109 15.22 19.77 16.93
C ASP A 109 13.74 19.80 16.54
N ASP A 110 13.36 19.22 15.40
CA ASP A 110 11.97 19.14 14.91
C ASP A 110 11.21 17.89 15.43
N PHE A 111 11.71 17.25 16.50
CA PHE A 111 11.10 16.06 17.11
C PHE A 111 10.72 16.28 18.58
N GLU A 112 9.61 15.66 18.99
CA GLU A 112 9.21 15.46 20.38
C GLU A 112 9.66 14.08 20.89
N TYR A 113 9.90 13.96 22.19
CA TYR A 113 10.36 12.73 22.84
C TYR A 113 9.21 12.13 23.66
N PHE A 114 8.77 10.93 23.28
CA PHE A 114 7.71 10.20 23.98
C PHE A 114 8.25 9.59 25.28
N THR A 115 7.49 9.68 26.37
CA THR A 115 7.91 9.24 27.72
C THR A 115 6.87 8.43 28.48
N ALA A 116 5.70 8.18 27.88
CA ALA A 116 4.68 7.33 28.48
C ALA A 116 5.08 5.84 28.38
N ALA A 117 4.29 4.97 29.02
CA ALA A 117 4.46 3.53 28.89
C ALA A 117 4.35 3.11 27.42
N ASP A 118 5.15 2.12 27.01
CA ASP A 118 5.17 1.63 25.64
C ASP A 118 3.82 0.98 25.26
N PRO A 119 3.14 1.44 24.19
CA PRO A 119 1.85 0.90 23.78
C PRO A 119 1.90 -0.58 23.34
N THR A 120 3.09 -1.10 23.04
CA THR A 120 3.32 -2.50 22.63
C THR A 120 3.81 -3.40 23.78
N HIS A 121 3.63 -2.92 25.02
CA HIS A 121 3.96 -3.61 26.26
C HIS A 121 5.44 -4.01 26.38
N GLY A 122 6.33 -3.25 25.75
CA GLY A 122 7.77 -3.48 25.79
C GLY A 122 8.37 -3.33 27.19
N PHE A 123 9.43 -4.11 27.46
CA PHE A 123 10.30 -3.98 28.63
C PHE A 123 11.31 -2.82 28.41
N VAL A 124 10.76 -1.63 28.15
CA VAL A 124 11.48 -0.43 27.73
C VAL A 124 11.00 0.77 28.53
N GLN A 125 11.94 1.64 28.91
CA GLN A 125 11.64 2.93 29.51
C GLN A 125 12.01 4.02 28.50
N TYR A 126 11.03 4.65 27.85
CA TYR A 126 11.31 5.80 27.01
C TYR A 126 11.58 7.05 27.87
N ILE A 127 12.66 7.75 27.54
CA ILE A 127 13.13 8.92 28.30
C ILE A 127 13.06 10.21 27.47
N ASP A 128 12.95 11.34 28.17
CA ASP A 128 12.90 12.67 27.52
C ASP A 128 14.23 13.07 26.88
N ARG A 129 14.21 14.20 26.14
CA ARG A 129 15.37 14.73 25.43
C ARG A 129 16.56 15.02 26.36
N ALA A 130 16.33 15.56 27.55
CA ALA A 130 17.40 15.95 28.48
C ALA A 130 18.06 14.72 29.12
N ALA A 131 17.26 13.75 29.56
CA ALA A 131 17.74 12.46 30.03
C ALA A 131 18.49 11.69 28.92
N SER A 132 17.94 11.69 27.69
CA SER A 132 18.59 11.09 26.53
C SER A 132 19.95 11.71 26.22
N GLN A 133 20.06 13.04 26.24
CA GLN A 133 21.34 13.74 26.06
C GLN A 133 22.33 13.42 27.18
N TRP A 134 21.90 13.41 28.44
CA TRP A 134 22.75 13.07 29.58
C TRP A 134 23.27 11.61 29.55
N MET A 135 22.42 10.67 29.12
CA MET A 135 22.79 9.27 28.90
C MET A 135 23.50 9.03 27.54
N ASN A 136 23.65 10.07 26.71
CA ASN A 136 24.15 9.98 25.34
C ASN A 136 23.37 8.99 24.45
N LEU A 137 22.06 8.81 24.67
CA LEU A 137 21.20 7.93 23.85
C LEU A 137 20.77 8.58 22.53
N THR A 138 20.78 9.91 22.44
CA THR A 138 20.61 10.65 21.18
C THR A 138 21.64 11.76 21.03
N TYR A 139 22.31 11.80 19.89
CA TYR A 139 23.21 12.89 19.49
C TYR A 139 23.27 13.00 17.96
N ALA A 140 23.51 14.19 17.45
CA ALA A 140 23.68 14.44 16.02
C ALA A 140 24.98 15.20 15.75
N THR A 141 25.56 14.92 14.59
CA THR A 141 26.75 15.56 14.03
C THR A 141 26.40 16.16 12.67
N GLU A 142 27.35 16.87 12.04
CA GLU A 142 27.15 17.40 10.68
C GLU A 142 26.88 16.31 9.62
N THR A 143 27.19 15.04 9.89
CA THR A 143 27.07 13.94 8.92
C THR A 143 26.00 12.91 9.27
N SER A 144 25.61 12.77 10.54
CA SER A 144 24.75 11.67 10.99
C SER A 144 24.09 11.95 12.34
N ALA A 145 22.90 11.39 12.55
CA ALA A 145 22.16 11.41 13.81
C ALA A 145 21.99 9.99 14.37
N VAL A 146 22.27 9.80 15.66
CA VAL A 146 22.21 8.50 16.34
C VAL A 146 21.12 8.47 17.39
N LEU A 147 20.35 7.38 17.44
CA LEU A 147 19.37 7.05 18.48
C LEU A 147 19.63 5.61 18.95
N LYS A 148 19.87 5.39 20.24
CA LYS A 148 20.27 4.08 20.77
C LYS A 148 19.67 3.71 22.12
N VAL A 149 19.74 2.43 22.44
CA VAL A 149 19.36 1.84 23.74
C VAL A 149 20.48 2.03 24.78
N ASP A 150 20.14 2.09 26.07
CA ASP A 150 21.12 2.06 27.15
C ASP A 150 21.95 0.77 27.17
N THR A 151 23.27 0.93 27.30
CA THR A 151 24.26 -0.14 27.33
C THR A 151 25.03 -0.22 28.65
N LYS A 152 24.63 0.55 29.67
CA LYS A 152 25.36 0.67 30.93
C LYS A 152 24.68 -0.03 32.11
N TYR A 153 23.37 0.16 32.30
CA TYR A 153 22.68 -0.17 33.53
C TYR A 153 22.05 -1.58 33.50
N ASN A 154 22.06 -2.29 34.62
CA ASN A 154 21.58 -3.67 34.72
C ASN A 154 20.77 -3.93 36.00
N GLY A 155 20.08 -5.07 36.06
CA GLY A 155 19.47 -5.57 37.29
C GLY A 155 18.46 -4.58 37.87
N SER A 156 18.70 -4.10 39.09
CA SER A 156 17.83 -3.13 39.78
C SER A 156 17.70 -1.79 39.05
N GLU A 157 18.74 -1.35 38.34
CA GLU A 157 18.74 -0.06 37.62
C GLU A 157 17.93 -0.11 36.30
N ALA A 158 17.67 -1.32 35.80
CA ALA A 158 16.85 -1.58 34.60
C ALA A 158 15.57 -2.41 34.93
N ALA A 159 15.19 -2.50 36.21
CA ALA A 159 14.14 -3.41 36.68
C ALA A 159 12.74 -3.12 36.12
N ASN A 160 12.48 -1.86 35.72
CA ASN A 160 11.21 -1.39 35.17
C ASN A 160 11.27 -1.19 33.64
N GLY A 161 12.22 -1.84 32.97
CA GLY A 161 12.54 -1.61 31.56
C GLY A 161 13.92 -0.96 31.38
N ARG A 162 14.58 -1.27 30.26
CA ARG A 162 15.85 -0.66 29.87
C ARG A 162 15.59 0.67 29.16
N GLN A 163 16.41 1.69 29.42
CA GLN A 163 16.19 3.01 28.81
C GLN A 163 16.41 2.98 27.31
N SER A 164 15.52 3.65 26.58
CA SER A 164 15.55 3.82 25.13
C SER A 164 14.84 5.13 24.77
N VAL A 165 14.70 5.40 23.48
CA VAL A 165 14.09 6.64 22.96
C VAL A 165 13.05 6.33 21.90
N ARG A 166 11.96 7.10 21.92
CA ARG A 166 10.98 7.20 20.83
C ARG A 166 10.81 8.67 20.48
N ILE A 167 11.20 9.06 19.28
CA ILE A 167 11.01 10.40 18.74
C ILE A 167 9.82 10.45 17.80
N THR A 168 9.09 11.56 17.77
CA THR A 168 7.94 11.81 16.87
C THR A 168 8.08 13.20 16.25
N SER A 169 7.97 13.34 14.93
CA SER A 169 8.14 14.64 14.27
C SER A 169 7.01 15.60 14.63
N LYS A 170 7.36 16.86 14.89
CA LYS A 170 6.40 17.96 15.14
C LYS A 170 5.55 18.28 13.91
N LYS A 171 6.11 18.06 12.72
CA LYS A 171 5.43 18.21 11.44
C LYS A 171 4.66 16.94 11.10
N THR A 172 3.52 17.12 10.44
CA THR A 172 2.62 16.06 9.98
C THR A 172 2.40 16.14 8.48
N TYR A 173 2.11 14.99 7.87
CA TYR A 173 2.00 14.82 6.43
C TYR A 173 0.75 14.02 6.06
N ALA A 174 -0.04 14.49 5.10
CA ALA A 174 -1.17 13.72 4.55
C ALA A 174 -0.74 12.84 3.36
N ASP A 175 0.28 13.30 2.63
CA ASP A 175 0.86 12.69 1.45
C ASP A 175 2.32 13.14 1.30
N GLY A 176 3.05 12.49 0.39
CA GLY A 176 4.42 12.88 0.04
C GLY A 176 5.31 11.72 -0.38
N LEU A 177 6.56 12.04 -0.68
CA LEU A 177 7.63 11.09 -0.93
C LEU A 177 8.74 11.28 0.11
N PHE A 178 8.99 10.24 0.88
CA PHE A 178 9.85 10.26 2.06
C PHE A 178 11.09 9.44 1.75
N ILE A 179 12.27 10.05 1.90
CA ILE A 179 13.57 9.42 1.68
C ILE A 179 14.28 9.33 3.03
N PHE A 180 14.44 8.12 3.53
CA PHE A 180 15.12 7.82 4.79
C PHE A 180 16.50 7.25 4.50
N ASP A 181 17.55 8.05 4.69
CA ASP A 181 18.94 7.60 4.60
C ASP A 181 19.38 6.99 5.94
N ILE A 182 19.62 5.68 5.94
CA ILE A 182 19.92 4.88 7.12
C ILE A 182 21.32 4.27 6.96
N ILE A 183 22.24 4.69 7.82
CA ILE A 183 23.64 4.21 7.86
C ILE A 183 23.73 2.92 8.67
N HIS A 184 23.02 2.86 9.81
CA HIS A 184 22.97 1.69 10.69
C HIS A 184 21.55 1.43 11.21
N THR A 185 21.16 0.16 11.27
CA THR A 185 19.89 -0.34 11.81
C THR A 185 20.11 -1.06 13.15
N PRO A 186 19.27 -0.87 14.18
CA PRO A 186 19.40 -1.59 15.45
C PRO A 186 19.20 -3.10 15.28
N TYR A 187 19.98 -3.92 15.97
CA TYR A 187 19.67 -5.34 16.10
C TYR A 187 20.25 -5.92 17.40
N GLY A 188 19.66 -7.01 17.88
CA GLY A 188 20.09 -7.73 19.08
C GLY A 188 18.92 -8.49 19.72
N CYS A 189 19.21 -9.51 20.51
CA CYS A 189 18.14 -10.27 21.18
C CYS A 189 17.28 -9.36 22.07
N GLY A 190 15.96 -9.42 21.84
CA GLY A 190 14.99 -8.57 22.50
C GLY A 190 14.75 -7.19 21.87
N THR A 191 15.47 -6.75 20.84
CA THR A 191 15.20 -5.45 20.21
C THR A 191 13.95 -5.47 19.33
N TRP A 192 13.15 -4.39 19.39
CA TRP A 192 12.05 -4.12 18.46
C TRP A 192 12.18 -2.67 17.93
N PRO A 193 13.08 -2.45 16.96
CA PRO A 193 13.24 -1.18 16.28
C PRO A 193 12.19 -0.91 15.19
N ALA A 194 11.73 0.32 15.11
CA ALA A 194 10.80 0.79 14.08
C ALA A 194 11.16 2.20 13.57
N LEU A 195 11.01 2.40 12.27
CA LEU A 195 10.91 3.70 11.58
C LEU A 195 9.62 3.69 10.77
N TRP A 196 8.69 4.56 11.16
CA TRP A 196 7.28 4.44 10.79
C TRP A 196 6.59 5.81 10.79
N LEU A 197 5.33 5.83 10.37
CA LEU A 197 4.50 7.02 10.32
C LEU A 197 3.14 6.72 10.99
N THR A 198 2.60 7.68 11.75
CA THR A 198 1.23 7.62 12.29
C THR A 198 0.74 9.00 12.72
N ASP A 199 -0.56 9.16 13.00
CA ASP A 199 -1.09 10.25 13.83
C ASP A 199 -1.25 9.73 15.27
N PRO A 200 -0.37 10.10 16.23
CA PRO A 200 -0.40 9.55 17.58
C PRO A 200 -1.66 9.90 18.38
N SER A 201 -2.43 10.91 17.94
CA SER A 201 -3.65 11.35 18.64
C SER A 201 -4.91 10.66 18.12
N ASN A 202 -4.83 10.00 16.96
CA ASN A 202 -5.97 9.43 16.24
C ASN A 202 -5.69 8.01 15.71
N TRP A 203 -4.77 7.28 16.36
CA TRP A 203 -4.51 5.87 16.04
C TRP A 203 -5.66 4.98 16.51
N PRO A 204 -6.15 4.02 15.69
CA PRO A 204 -5.75 3.69 14.31
C PRO A 204 -6.67 4.30 13.23
N GLU A 205 -7.60 5.19 13.59
CA GLU A 205 -8.51 5.85 12.65
C GLU A 205 -7.80 6.65 11.54
N HIS A 206 -6.62 7.22 11.85
CA HIS A 206 -5.74 7.92 10.91
C HIS A 206 -4.52 7.10 10.44
N GLY A 207 -4.50 5.81 10.77
CA GLY A 207 -3.56 4.84 10.19
C GLY A 207 -2.12 4.93 10.71
N GLU A 208 -1.39 3.85 10.44
CA GLU A 208 0.03 3.66 10.74
C GLU A 208 0.70 2.94 9.56
N ILE A 209 1.89 3.42 9.19
CA ILE A 209 2.70 2.96 8.06
C ILE A 209 4.09 2.61 8.58
N ASP A 210 4.36 1.33 8.77
CA ASP A 210 5.68 0.84 9.11
C ASP A 210 6.52 0.81 7.84
N VAL A 211 7.55 1.67 7.79
CA VAL A 211 8.46 1.74 6.64
C VAL A 211 9.59 0.75 6.83
N VAL A 212 10.18 0.72 8.03
CA VAL A 212 11.23 -0.23 8.42
C VAL A 212 10.97 -0.74 9.84
N GLU A 213 10.53 -1.98 9.94
CA GLU A 213 10.31 -2.65 11.23
C GLU A 213 11.04 -3.99 11.27
N ALA A 214 11.55 -4.38 12.44
CA ALA A 214 12.21 -5.67 12.64
C ALA A 214 12.17 -6.10 14.10
N THR A 215 12.54 -7.36 14.37
CA THR A 215 12.73 -7.84 15.74
C THR A 215 14.01 -8.66 15.92
N ASN A 216 14.50 -8.68 17.15
CA ASN A 216 15.56 -9.55 17.64
C ASN A 216 16.84 -9.47 16.78
N ALA A 217 17.32 -10.59 16.24
CA ALA A 217 18.57 -10.66 15.48
C ALA A 217 18.56 -9.84 14.17
N GLY A 218 17.38 -9.46 13.66
CA GLY A 218 17.25 -8.64 12.45
C GLY A 218 17.70 -9.31 11.14
N THR A 219 18.06 -10.60 11.17
CA THR A 219 18.63 -11.34 10.02
C THR A 219 17.59 -11.76 8.98
N PHE A 220 16.30 -11.71 9.31
CA PHE A 220 15.19 -12.21 8.49
C PHE A 220 14.58 -11.17 7.56
N GLY A 221 15.31 -10.08 7.34
CA GLY A 221 14.85 -8.89 6.64
C GLY A 221 13.97 -7.97 7.50
N SER A 222 13.70 -6.78 6.96
CA SER A 222 12.72 -5.84 7.48
C SER A 222 11.29 -6.26 7.12
N GLN A 223 10.32 -5.64 7.78
CA GLN A 223 8.92 -5.64 7.39
C GLN A 223 8.48 -4.19 7.11
N SER A 224 7.65 -4.01 6.08
CA SER A 224 6.77 -2.85 5.97
C SER A 224 5.34 -3.30 6.14
N THR A 225 4.55 -2.58 6.92
CA THR A 225 3.21 -2.98 7.35
C THR A 225 2.28 -1.77 7.32
N LEU A 226 0.98 -1.99 7.06
CA LEU A 226 -0.04 -0.98 7.33
C LEU A 226 -1.01 -1.46 8.41
N HIS A 227 -1.34 -0.55 9.32
CA HIS A 227 -2.36 -0.72 10.34
C HIS A 227 -3.44 0.36 10.14
N THR A 228 -4.70 -0.06 10.03
CA THR A 228 -5.83 0.84 9.71
C THR A 228 -7.07 0.53 10.55
N SER A 229 -8.03 1.45 10.52
CA SER A 229 -9.45 1.15 10.76
C SER A 229 -10.03 0.20 9.69
N LYS A 230 -11.30 -0.22 9.84
CA LYS A 230 -11.94 -1.20 8.92
C LYS A 230 -12.09 -0.63 7.51
N GLY A 231 -11.80 -1.43 6.48
CA GLY A 231 -12.09 -1.09 5.08
C GLY A 231 -10.90 -1.12 4.13
N CYS A 232 -9.71 -1.49 4.62
CA CYS A 232 -8.47 -1.57 3.85
C CYS A 232 -7.99 -3.03 3.73
N SER A 233 -7.88 -3.56 2.52
CA SER A 233 -7.34 -4.91 2.27
C SER A 233 -6.40 -4.96 1.06
N MET A 234 -5.36 -5.77 1.22
CA MET A 234 -4.36 -6.12 0.21
C MET A 234 -4.63 -7.49 -0.44
N GLY A 235 -5.88 -7.95 -0.42
CA GLY A 235 -6.37 -9.12 -1.18
C GLY A 235 -6.38 -8.94 -2.70
N VAL A 236 -5.66 -7.96 -3.22
CA VAL A 236 -5.74 -7.40 -4.58
C VAL A 236 -4.49 -7.70 -5.39
N LYS A 237 -4.43 -7.22 -6.64
CA LYS A 237 -3.21 -7.23 -7.44
C LYS A 237 -2.20 -6.23 -6.87
N ARG A 238 -0.96 -6.68 -6.66
CA ARG A 238 0.18 -5.91 -6.14
C ARG A 238 1.38 -6.11 -7.05
N LYS A 239 2.31 -5.17 -7.06
CA LYS A 239 3.58 -5.20 -7.81
C LYS A 239 4.73 -4.94 -6.85
N GLU A 240 5.20 -6.03 -6.24
CA GLU A 240 6.14 -5.99 -5.14
C GLU A 240 7.12 -7.16 -5.19
N THR A 241 8.35 -6.91 -4.75
CA THR A 241 9.43 -7.90 -4.69
C THR A 241 9.51 -8.61 -3.32
N GLY A 242 8.87 -8.05 -2.29
CA GLY A 242 8.80 -8.62 -0.96
C GLY A 242 7.78 -9.78 -0.81
N ALA A 243 7.93 -10.54 0.26
CA ALA A 243 7.04 -11.66 0.57
C ALA A 243 5.84 -11.18 1.43
N VAL A 244 4.62 -11.36 0.93
CA VAL A 244 3.38 -11.03 1.68
C VAL A 244 3.29 -11.85 2.97
N ALA A 245 3.25 -11.17 4.11
CA ALA A 245 3.04 -11.76 5.41
C ALA A 245 1.54 -11.86 5.77
N ASP A 246 0.78 -10.81 5.49
CA ASP A 246 -0.67 -10.74 5.70
C ASP A 246 -1.31 -9.76 4.68
N LYS A 247 -2.63 -9.78 4.54
CA LYS A 247 -3.43 -9.04 3.56
C LYS A 247 -4.56 -8.21 4.16
N ASP A 248 -4.84 -8.32 5.45
CA ASP A 248 -5.84 -7.48 6.11
C ASP A 248 -5.14 -6.40 6.95
N CYS A 249 -5.38 -5.13 6.62
CA CYS A 249 -4.74 -4.01 7.30
C CYS A 249 -5.49 -3.62 8.58
N TYR A 250 -6.68 -4.16 8.83
CA TYR A 250 -7.47 -3.82 10.00
C TYR A 250 -6.83 -4.36 11.29
N TYR A 251 -6.36 -3.45 12.15
CA TYR A 251 -5.60 -3.76 13.37
C TYR A 251 -6.22 -4.81 14.32
N LYS A 252 -7.54 -5.02 14.25
CA LYS A 252 -8.28 -5.97 15.10
C LYS A 252 -8.61 -7.32 14.46
N SER A 253 -8.37 -7.55 13.16
CA SER A 253 -8.71 -8.83 12.53
C SER A 253 -7.64 -9.91 12.69
N ASN A 254 -6.37 -9.51 12.77
CA ASN A 254 -5.21 -10.42 12.79
C ASN A 254 -4.28 -10.21 14.00
N SER A 255 -4.85 -9.85 15.16
CA SER A 255 -4.10 -9.61 16.41
C SER A 255 -3.03 -8.51 16.28
N ASN A 256 -3.39 -7.40 15.62
CA ASN A 256 -2.49 -6.30 15.28
C ASN A 256 -1.24 -6.73 14.49
N ALA A 257 -1.38 -7.64 13.53
CA ALA A 257 -0.31 -7.95 12.59
C ALA A 257 -0.31 -7.02 11.35
N GLY A 258 -1.41 -6.30 11.11
CA GLY A 258 -1.57 -5.41 9.96
C GLY A 258 -1.46 -6.15 8.62
N CYS A 259 -1.37 -5.44 7.50
CA CYS A 259 -1.07 -6.06 6.21
C CYS A 259 0.42 -5.91 5.89
N GLY A 260 1.20 -6.93 6.27
CA GLY A 260 2.67 -6.89 6.21
C GLY A 260 3.28 -7.43 4.92
N VAL A 261 4.43 -6.88 4.53
CA VAL A 261 5.33 -7.38 3.47
C VAL A 261 6.74 -7.48 4.05
N LYS A 262 7.40 -8.63 3.86
CA LYS A 262 8.74 -8.92 4.39
C LYS A 262 9.80 -8.83 3.32
N GLY A 263 10.89 -8.14 3.65
CA GLY A 263 12.09 -8.05 2.82
C GLY A 263 12.81 -9.39 2.73
N ALA A 264 13.68 -9.50 1.75
CA ALA A 264 14.64 -10.60 1.68
C ALA A 264 15.63 -10.53 2.85
N GLU A 265 16.39 -11.61 3.07
CA GLU A 265 17.55 -11.55 3.95
C GLU A 265 18.54 -10.46 3.49
N GLY A 266 19.25 -9.85 4.43
CA GLY A 266 20.18 -8.75 4.14
C GLY A 266 19.55 -7.38 3.88
N THR A 267 18.22 -7.24 3.95
CA THR A 267 17.53 -5.94 3.94
C THR A 267 17.56 -5.21 5.28
N TYR A 268 18.03 -5.86 6.34
CA TYR A 268 18.07 -5.30 7.69
C TYR A 268 19.26 -5.85 8.48
N GLY A 269 19.55 -5.23 9.63
CA GLY A 269 20.43 -5.77 10.66
C GLY A 269 21.90 -5.90 10.22
N PRO A 270 22.61 -6.96 10.68
CA PRO A 270 24.06 -7.07 10.52
C PRO A 270 24.54 -6.94 9.07
N GLU A 271 23.86 -7.60 8.13
CA GLU A 271 24.28 -7.59 6.72
C GLU A 271 24.01 -6.26 6.04
N PHE A 272 22.84 -5.63 6.28
CA PHE A 272 22.55 -4.29 5.77
C PHE A 272 23.56 -3.27 6.28
N ASN A 273 23.87 -3.31 7.58
CA ASN A 273 24.83 -2.41 8.22
C ASN A 273 26.26 -2.65 7.69
N SER A 274 26.66 -3.91 7.46
CA SER A 274 27.98 -4.25 6.88
C SER A 274 28.22 -3.66 5.47
N LYS A 275 27.14 -3.31 4.76
CA LYS A 275 27.16 -2.69 3.43
C LYS A 275 27.08 -1.14 3.49
N GLY A 276 27.19 -0.54 4.68
CA GLY A 276 27.01 0.91 4.90
C GLY A 276 25.54 1.34 4.89
N GLY A 277 24.64 0.42 5.24
CA GLY A 277 23.20 0.63 5.23
C GLY A 277 22.66 0.90 3.83
N GLY A 278 21.83 1.93 3.69
CA GLY A 278 21.15 2.26 2.45
C GLY A 278 20.03 3.27 2.62
N VAL A 279 19.08 3.26 1.69
CA VAL A 279 17.90 4.14 1.71
C VAL A 279 16.63 3.30 1.67
N TYR A 280 15.67 3.68 2.51
CA TYR A 280 14.26 3.33 2.31
C TYR A 280 13.53 4.56 1.79
N ALA A 281 12.75 4.38 0.72
CA ALA A 281 11.90 5.42 0.18
C ALA A 281 10.43 4.99 0.28
N MET A 282 9.57 5.86 0.80
CA MET A 282 8.13 5.62 0.91
C MET A 282 7.36 6.71 0.18
N GLU A 283 6.50 6.33 -0.76
CA GLU A 283 5.56 7.23 -1.44
C GLU A 283 4.16 6.99 -0.88
N LEU A 284 3.51 8.03 -0.34
CA LEU A 284 2.13 8.03 0.15
C LEU A 284 1.33 9.00 -0.71
N ARG A 285 0.28 8.49 -1.39
CA ARG A 285 -0.65 9.25 -2.23
C ARG A 285 -1.93 8.46 -2.49
N ASP A 286 -2.97 9.09 -3.05
CA ASP A 286 -4.28 8.48 -3.32
C ASP A 286 -4.24 7.16 -4.12
N ALA A 287 -3.21 6.95 -4.94
CA ALA A 287 -3.01 5.71 -5.69
C ALA A 287 -2.61 4.50 -4.82
N GLY A 288 -2.10 4.72 -3.61
CA GLY A 288 -1.53 3.69 -2.76
C GLY A 288 -0.25 4.15 -2.05
N ILE A 289 0.22 3.30 -1.13
CA ILE A 289 1.52 3.46 -0.47
C ILE A 289 2.51 2.51 -1.13
N ARG A 290 3.71 2.98 -1.47
CA ARG A 290 4.79 2.14 -2.02
C ARG A 290 6.07 2.35 -1.25
N VAL A 291 6.75 1.27 -0.90
CA VAL A 291 8.06 1.30 -0.23
C VAL A 291 9.10 0.67 -1.14
N TRP A 292 10.18 1.39 -1.43
CA TRP A 292 11.38 0.86 -2.05
C TRP A 292 12.51 0.82 -1.04
N GLN A 293 13.46 -0.06 -1.31
CA GLN A 293 14.66 -0.19 -0.53
C GLN A 293 15.86 -0.41 -1.44
N TRP A 294 16.96 0.30 -1.16
CA TRP A 294 18.24 0.05 -1.81
C TRP A 294 19.36 0.00 -0.78
N ALA A 295 20.23 -1.00 -0.88
CA ALA A 295 21.53 -0.96 -0.21
C ALA A 295 22.35 0.24 -0.73
N ARG A 296 23.29 0.73 0.09
CA ARG A 296 24.09 1.96 -0.17
C ARG A 296 24.64 2.08 -1.60
N SER A 297 25.13 0.98 -2.18
CA SER A 297 25.71 0.92 -3.52
C SER A 297 24.71 0.82 -4.68
N LYS A 298 23.40 0.85 -4.39
CA LYS A 298 22.29 0.69 -5.34
C LYS A 298 21.26 1.82 -5.26
N ILE A 299 21.50 2.85 -4.45
CA ILE A 299 20.62 4.02 -4.36
C ILE A 299 20.55 4.70 -5.75
N PRO A 300 19.34 4.95 -6.30
CA PRO A 300 19.18 5.65 -7.56
C PRO A 300 19.83 7.04 -7.58
N SER A 301 20.39 7.44 -8.73
CA SER A 301 21.16 8.69 -8.83
C SER A 301 20.31 9.94 -8.59
N ASP A 302 19.05 9.91 -9.02
CA ASP A 302 18.03 10.96 -8.82
C ASP A 302 17.68 11.16 -7.34
N VAL A 303 17.67 10.08 -6.53
CA VAL A 303 17.56 10.17 -5.07
C VAL A 303 18.79 10.87 -4.49
N THR A 304 20.00 10.48 -4.92
CA THR A 304 21.24 11.10 -4.39
C THR A 304 21.42 12.56 -4.83
N SER A 305 20.96 12.94 -6.01
CA SER A 305 20.97 14.33 -6.50
C SER A 305 19.79 15.16 -5.99
N GLY A 306 18.89 14.56 -5.20
CA GLY A 306 17.75 15.25 -4.59
C GLY A 306 16.65 15.67 -5.58
N SER A 307 16.51 14.96 -6.70
CA SER A 307 15.44 15.17 -7.71
C SER A 307 14.70 13.85 -8.01
N PRO A 308 14.12 13.20 -6.98
CA PRO A 308 13.63 11.82 -7.08
C PRO A 308 12.46 11.65 -8.06
N ASP A 309 12.49 10.57 -8.84
CA ASP A 309 11.43 10.17 -9.78
C ASP A 309 11.02 8.69 -9.57
N PRO A 310 10.02 8.42 -8.70
CA PRO A 310 9.49 7.09 -8.43
C PRO A 310 8.91 6.35 -9.65
N SER A 311 8.73 7.00 -10.80
CA SER A 311 8.32 6.32 -12.04
C SER A 311 9.46 5.54 -12.70
N THR A 312 10.71 5.80 -12.31
CA THR A 312 11.92 5.18 -12.88
C THR A 312 12.50 4.04 -12.04
N TRP A 313 12.10 3.92 -10.77
CA TRP A 313 12.71 3.01 -9.79
C TRP A 313 12.37 1.52 -9.95
N GLY A 314 11.43 1.20 -10.83
CA GLY A 314 10.96 -0.17 -11.03
C GLY A 314 9.98 -0.64 -9.94
N GLU A 315 9.93 -1.96 -9.75
CA GLU A 315 9.02 -2.61 -8.81
C GLU A 315 9.39 -2.30 -7.35
N ALA A 316 8.37 -2.08 -6.51
CA ALA A 316 8.57 -1.72 -5.12
C ALA A 316 9.07 -2.93 -4.30
N PHE A 317 9.61 -2.67 -3.11
CA PHE A 317 9.77 -3.72 -2.11
C PHE A 317 8.38 -4.12 -1.57
N ALA A 318 7.55 -3.14 -1.18
CA ALA A 318 6.18 -3.35 -0.74
C ALA A 318 5.23 -2.41 -1.49
N ASP A 319 4.07 -2.93 -1.93
CA ASP A 319 3.09 -2.19 -2.72
C ASP A 319 1.69 -2.31 -2.11
N PHE A 320 1.13 -1.20 -1.64
CA PHE A 320 -0.17 -1.12 -0.99
C PHE A 320 -1.15 -0.27 -1.81
N PRO A 321 -1.67 -0.80 -2.94
CA PRO A 321 -2.47 -0.04 -3.88
C PRO A 321 -3.88 0.25 -3.35
N SER A 322 -4.45 1.40 -3.71
CA SER A 322 -5.80 1.82 -3.28
C SER A 322 -6.98 1.06 -3.92
N THR A 323 -6.74 -0.20 -4.34
CA THR A 323 -7.71 -1.02 -5.07
C THR A 323 -8.91 -1.40 -4.21
N ASP A 324 -8.67 -1.91 -3.00
CA ASP A 324 -9.69 -2.19 -1.98
C ASP A 324 -9.26 -1.58 -0.63
N CYS A 325 -8.74 -0.35 -0.69
CA CYS A 325 -8.33 0.47 0.46
C CYS A 325 -8.37 1.96 0.07
N ASP A 326 -9.21 2.76 0.71
CA ASP A 326 -9.23 4.21 0.49
C ASP A 326 -8.13 4.88 1.35
N ILE A 327 -6.97 5.09 0.74
CA ILE A 327 -5.76 5.60 1.39
C ILE A 327 -6.02 6.98 2.02
N ALA A 328 -6.64 7.91 1.29
CA ALA A 328 -6.92 9.26 1.78
C ALA A 328 -7.95 9.27 2.94
N SER A 329 -8.82 8.26 3.02
CA SER A 329 -9.70 8.08 4.18
C SER A 329 -8.96 7.55 5.42
N HIS A 330 -7.98 6.65 5.22
CA HIS A 330 -7.30 5.89 6.28
C HIS A 330 -6.01 6.52 6.80
N PHE A 331 -5.26 7.28 6.00
CA PHE A 331 -3.95 7.82 6.36
C PHE A 331 -3.97 9.34 6.34
N LYS A 332 -3.80 9.96 7.51
CA LYS A 332 -3.89 11.43 7.69
C LYS A 332 -2.89 11.91 8.72
N ASN A 333 -2.46 13.16 8.60
CA ASN A 333 -1.65 13.87 9.61
C ASN A 333 -0.47 13.05 10.17
N GLN A 334 0.20 12.30 9.31
CA GLN A 334 1.23 11.36 9.70
C GLN A 334 2.50 12.09 10.19
N SER A 335 2.86 11.90 11.45
CA SER A 335 4.18 12.21 12.00
C SER A 335 5.14 11.05 11.72
N ILE A 336 6.40 11.36 11.40
CA ILE A 336 7.50 10.39 11.33
C ILE A 336 7.89 10.01 12.76
N VAL A 337 7.94 8.71 13.06
CA VAL A 337 8.31 8.15 14.36
C VAL A 337 9.52 7.23 14.18
N ALA A 338 10.49 7.34 15.09
CA ALA A 338 11.61 6.41 15.17
C ALA A 338 11.82 5.99 16.63
N ASN A 339 11.91 4.68 16.88
CA ASN A 339 12.13 4.15 18.22
C ASN A 339 12.89 2.81 18.22
N ILE A 340 13.26 2.39 19.43
CA ILE A 340 13.69 1.03 19.72
C ILE A 340 12.94 0.56 20.96
N ALA A 341 11.83 -0.15 20.75
CA ALA A 341 11.17 -0.90 21.81
C ALA A 341 12.00 -2.15 22.17
N LEU A 342 11.67 -2.82 23.28
CA LEU A 342 12.37 -4.00 23.77
C LEU A 342 11.34 -5.04 24.23
N CYS A 343 11.49 -6.30 23.85
CA CYS A 343 10.53 -7.38 24.12
C CYS A 343 9.10 -7.06 23.60
N GLY A 344 8.12 -6.90 24.49
CA GLY A 344 6.74 -6.57 24.12
C GLY A 344 6.02 -7.65 23.32
N ASP A 345 4.86 -7.25 22.80
CA ASP A 345 3.90 -8.12 22.12
C ASP A 345 4.51 -8.87 20.92
N TRP A 346 5.39 -8.21 20.15
CA TRP A 346 6.06 -8.83 19.02
C TRP A 346 7.38 -9.50 19.40
N ALA A 347 8.44 -8.71 19.66
CA ALA A 347 9.80 -9.24 19.79
C ALA A 347 10.01 -10.15 21.00
N GLY A 348 9.26 -9.95 22.09
CA GLY A 348 9.32 -10.74 23.31
C GLY A 348 8.58 -12.08 23.23
N SER A 349 7.68 -12.25 22.27
CA SER A 349 6.93 -13.49 22.14
C SER A 349 7.81 -14.67 21.71
N LYS A 350 7.52 -15.86 22.25
CA LYS A 350 8.36 -17.08 22.10
C LYS A 350 8.65 -17.45 20.63
N LYS A 351 7.74 -17.11 19.71
CA LYS A 351 7.87 -17.36 18.27
C LYS A 351 9.07 -16.59 17.68
N TYR A 352 9.18 -15.30 17.95
CA TYR A 352 10.20 -14.43 17.35
C TYR A 352 11.48 -14.41 18.18
N TYR A 353 11.36 -14.40 19.52
CA TYR A 353 12.50 -14.41 20.45
C TYR A 353 13.27 -15.73 20.39
N ALA A 354 12.63 -16.83 20.83
CA ALA A 354 13.30 -18.11 21.03
C ALA A 354 13.33 -18.97 19.77
N ALA A 355 12.18 -19.17 19.10
CA ALA A 355 12.09 -20.12 18.00
C ALA A 355 12.72 -19.62 16.69
N GLN A 356 12.54 -18.34 16.35
CA GLN A 356 13.13 -17.76 15.14
C GLN A 356 14.56 -17.25 15.39
N SER A 357 14.79 -16.45 16.44
CA SER A 357 16.06 -15.77 16.65
C SER A 357 17.04 -16.49 17.57
N SER A 358 16.66 -17.65 18.12
CA SER A 358 17.48 -18.45 19.06
C SER A 358 17.97 -17.67 20.30
N CYS A 359 17.20 -16.66 20.74
CA CYS A 359 17.62 -15.80 21.84
C CYS A 359 17.54 -16.51 23.21
N PRO A 360 18.48 -16.21 24.13
CA PRO A 360 18.65 -16.97 25.36
C PRO A 360 17.64 -16.61 26.45
N GLY A 361 17.04 -17.62 27.08
CA GLY A 361 16.25 -17.45 28.31
C GLY A 361 14.92 -16.71 28.11
N ASN A 362 14.59 -15.81 29.04
CA ASN A 362 13.41 -14.95 28.99
C ASN A 362 13.83 -13.55 28.50
N CYS A 363 13.02 -12.94 27.62
CA CYS A 363 13.36 -11.67 27.00
C CYS A 363 13.58 -10.54 28.00
N GLU A 364 12.68 -10.34 28.96
CA GLU A 364 12.78 -9.25 29.95
C GLU A 364 14.00 -9.41 30.85
N ALA A 365 14.26 -10.64 31.32
CA ALA A 365 15.46 -10.96 32.09
C ALA A 365 16.74 -10.72 31.27
N PHE A 366 16.77 -11.13 30.00
CA PHE A 366 17.90 -10.86 29.11
C PHE A 366 18.13 -9.36 28.93
N VAL A 367 17.07 -8.60 28.60
CA VAL A 367 17.14 -7.14 28.44
C VAL A 367 17.59 -6.46 29.73
N ARG A 368 17.05 -6.85 30.89
CA ARG A 368 17.42 -6.27 32.19
C ARG A 368 18.88 -6.51 32.56
N ASP A 369 19.40 -7.70 32.31
CA ASP A 369 20.67 -8.15 32.92
C ASP A 369 21.88 -8.15 31.97
N ASN A 370 21.72 -7.82 30.68
CA ASN A 370 22.77 -7.93 29.66
C ASN A 370 23.01 -6.63 28.86
N ALA A 371 23.15 -5.48 29.53
CA ALA A 371 23.26 -4.15 28.91
C ALA A 371 24.25 -4.04 27.73
N THR A 372 25.43 -4.64 27.83
CA THR A 372 26.45 -4.58 26.77
C THR A 372 26.03 -5.30 25.48
N SER A 373 25.02 -6.17 25.53
CA SER A 373 24.46 -6.83 24.32
C SER A 373 23.68 -5.86 23.43
N PHE A 374 23.34 -4.66 23.92
CA PHE A 374 22.66 -3.62 23.16
C PHE A 374 23.62 -2.66 22.45
N ALA A 375 24.92 -2.97 22.39
CA ALA A 375 25.91 -2.16 21.66
C ALA A 375 25.59 -2.00 20.16
N THR A 376 24.88 -2.95 19.55
CA THR A 376 24.37 -2.91 18.17
C THR A 376 22.93 -2.40 18.06
N ALA A 377 22.28 -2.08 19.18
CA ALA A 377 20.91 -1.58 19.21
C ALA A 377 20.87 -0.04 19.06
N TYR A 378 21.32 0.44 17.89
CA TYR A 378 21.28 1.84 17.53
C TYR A 378 20.89 2.07 16.07
N TRP A 379 20.08 3.11 15.86
CA TRP A 379 19.88 3.73 14.55
C TRP A 379 21.01 4.73 14.34
N GLU A 380 21.53 4.78 13.12
CA GLU A 380 22.31 5.90 12.61
C GLU A 380 21.69 6.37 11.29
N PHE A 381 21.25 7.61 11.25
CA PHE A 381 20.57 8.23 10.11
C PHE A 381 21.47 9.28 9.47
N GLY A 382 21.57 9.29 8.14
CA GLY A 382 22.24 10.38 7.41
C GLY A 382 21.32 11.59 7.27
N SER A 383 20.10 11.37 6.77
CA SER A 383 19.05 12.39 6.70
C SER A 383 17.67 11.77 6.47
N PHE A 384 16.61 12.44 6.93
CA PHE A 384 15.26 12.21 6.43
C PHE A 384 14.88 13.39 5.53
N LYS A 385 14.38 13.13 4.32
CA LYS A 385 13.92 14.17 3.40
C LYS A 385 12.48 13.89 2.98
N VAL A 386 11.62 14.90 3.08
CA VAL A 386 10.22 14.79 2.65
C VAL A 386 10.02 15.69 1.44
N TYR A 387 9.48 15.11 0.37
CA TYR A 387 9.19 15.76 -0.89
C TYR A 387 7.67 15.84 -1.11
N GLN A 388 7.22 16.97 -1.68
CA GLN A 388 5.84 17.24 -2.02
C GLN A 388 5.64 17.13 -3.54
N ALA A 389 4.53 16.52 -3.96
CA ALA A 389 4.14 16.54 -5.37
C ALA A 389 3.75 17.97 -5.82
N THR A 390 4.09 18.35 -7.05
CA THR A 390 3.83 19.67 -7.65
C THR A 390 3.08 19.57 -8.98
#